data_AF-A0A430KWV7-F1
#
_entry.id   AF-A0A430KWV7-F1
#
_cell.length_a   1.000
_cell.length_b   1.000
_cell.length_c   1.000
_cell.angle_alpha   90.00
_cell.angle_beta   90.00
_cell.angle_gamma   90.00
#
_symmetry.space_group_name_H-M   'P 1'
#
loop_
_entity.id
_entity.type
_entity.pdbx_description
1 polymer ?
#
loop_
_entity_poly.entity_id
_entity_poly.type
_entity_poly.pdbx_seq_one_letter_code
_entity_poly.pdbx_strand_id
1 'polypeptide(L)'
;YCNIPWVETKCGYACSDHASASKAGYPSAFVIESAFEYSDPHIHTTDDNIKYLSFDHMLEHARMTLGLVYELGFYDFSDSSEDRGDL
;
A
#
# COMPACT_ATOMS: atom_id res chain seq x y z
N TYR A 1 1.11 13.85 0.54
CA TYR A 1 -0.10 13.73 -0.30
C TYR A 1 -1.37 13.51 0.50
N CYS A 2 -1.34 12.70 1.57
CA CYS A 2 -2.52 12.44 2.40
C CYS A 2 -2.69 13.48 3.52
N ASN A 3 -3.93 13.61 4.03
CA ASN A 3 -4.28 14.45 5.17
C ASN A 3 -4.44 13.67 6.49
N ILE A 4 -4.35 12.34 6.43
CA ILE A 4 -4.49 11.44 7.58
C ILE A 4 -3.15 10.77 7.92
N PRO A 5 -2.90 10.40 9.20
CA PRO A 5 -1.72 9.64 9.59
C PRO A 5 -1.80 8.18 9.11
N TRP A 6 -0.70 7.45 9.26
CA TRP A 6 -0.61 6.01 9.01
C TRP A 6 -0.28 5.25 10.29
N VAL A 7 -0.56 3.95 10.29
CA VAL A 7 -0.13 3.00 11.32
C VAL A 7 0.48 1.77 10.66
N GLU A 8 1.45 1.15 11.32
CA GLU A 8 2.03 -0.11 10.90
C GLU A 8 1.19 -1.30 11.40
N THR A 9 1.03 -2.31 10.55
CA THR A 9 0.32 -3.55 10.90
C THR A 9 0.94 -4.74 10.17
N LYS A 10 0.60 -5.95 10.59
CA LYS A 10 1.00 -7.20 9.93
C LYS A 10 -0.23 -7.95 9.47
N CYS A 11 -0.17 -8.56 8.29
CA CYS A 11 -1.27 -9.31 7.70
C CYS A 11 -0.99 -10.81 7.48
N GLY A 12 0.19 -11.29 7.91
CA GLY A 12 0.53 -12.70 7.87
C GLY A 12 0.97 -13.23 6.50
N TYR A 13 1.02 -14.56 6.37
CA TYR A 13 1.48 -15.26 5.17
C TYR A 13 0.48 -15.16 4.02
N ALA A 14 0.97 -14.97 2.78
CA ALA A 14 0.17 -14.93 1.56
C ALA A 14 -1.03 -13.96 1.63
N CYS A 15 -0.81 -12.82 2.28
CA CYS A 15 -1.84 -11.84 2.59
C CYS A 15 -2.49 -11.22 1.34
N SER A 16 -1.70 -10.82 0.34
CA SER A 16 -2.18 -10.28 -0.93
C SER A 16 -1.06 -10.31 -1.98
N ASP A 17 -1.28 -9.73 -3.16
CA ASP A 17 -0.41 -9.86 -4.34
C ASP A 17 1.02 -9.33 -4.15
N HIS A 18 1.22 -8.37 -3.24
CA HIS A 18 2.56 -7.87 -2.88
C HIS A 18 3.50 -9.01 -2.43
N ALA A 19 2.97 -10.05 -1.80
CA ALA A 19 3.76 -11.21 -1.38
C ALA A 19 4.37 -11.95 -2.57
N SER A 20 3.65 -12.03 -3.70
CA SER A 20 4.16 -12.65 -4.94
C SER A 20 5.30 -11.82 -5.55
N ALA A 21 5.16 -10.49 -5.58
CA ALA A 21 6.22 -9.59 -6.06
C ALA A 21 7.48 -9.65 -5.19
N SER A 22 7.32 -9.58 -3.86
CA SER A 22 8.39 -9.77 -2.89
C SER A 22 9.12 -11.09 -3.08
N LYS A 23 8.37 -12.20 -3.23
CA LYS A 23 8.93 -13.54 -3.43
C LYS A 23 9.75 -13.65 -4.72
N ALA A 24 9.41 -12.87 -5.74
CA ALA A 24 10.14 -12.80 -7.00
C ALA A 24 11.33 -11.81 -6.97
N GLY A 25 11.62 -11.16 -5.83
CA GLY A 25 12.76 -10.26 -5.66
C GLY A 25 12.49 -8.81 -6.05
N TYR A 26 11.24 -8.45 -6.37
CA TYR A 26 10.88 -7.05 -6.64
C TYR A 26 10.57 -6.31 -5.34
N PRO A 27 11.06 -5.07 -5.16
CA PRO A 27 10.59 -4.21 -4.08
C PRO A 27 9.07 -4.04 -4.16
N SER A 28 8.37 -4.27 -3.06
CA SER A 28 6.92 -4.14 -3.00
C SER A 28 6.48 -3.60 -1.66
N ALA A 29 5.39 -2.83 -1.66
CA ALA A 29 4.74 -2.32 -0.47
C ALA A 29 3.25 -2.65 -0.50
N PHE A 30 2.61 -2.65 0.66
CA PHE A 30 1.17 -2.85 0.80
C PHE A 30 0.60 -1.83 1.78
N VAL A 31 -0.43 -1.11 1.35
CA VAL A 31 -1.17 -0.15 2.16
C VAL A 31 -2.64 -0.57 2.13
N ILE A 32 -3.27 -0.60 3.29
CA ILE A 32 -4.66 -1.03 3.48
C ILE A 32 -5.41 -0.01 4.35
N GLU A 33 -6.73 -0.14 4.43
CA GLU A 33 -7.66 0.80 5.06
C GLU A 33 -7.41 1.07 6.55
N SER A 34 -6.86 0.11 7.30
CA SER A 34 -6.69 0.20 8.75
C SER A 34 -5.61 -0.75 9.26
N ALA A 35 -5.35 -0.74 10.57
CA ALA A 35 -4.69 -1.88 11.20
C ALA A 35 -5.53 -3.16 10.99
N PHE A 36 -4.88 -4.31 10.87
CA PHE A 36 -5.51 -5.55 10.40
C PHE A 36 -6.54 -6.11 11.41
N GLU A 37 -6.45 -5.74 12.68
CA GLU A 37 -7.45 -6.06 13.70
C GLU A 37 -8.77 -5.29 13.55
N TYR A 38 -8.77 -4.23 12.74
CA TYR A 38 -9.93 -3.38 12.45
C TYR A 38 -10.43 -3.50 11.01
N SER A 39 -9.94 -4.48 10.25
CA SER A 39 -10.42 -4.76 8.90
C SER A 39 -11.93 -4.95 8.89
N ASP A 40 -12.59 -4.55 7.80
CA ASP A 40 -14.04 -4.70 7.67
C ASP A 40 -14.50 -6.15 7.94
N PRO A 41 -15.37 -6.41 8.94
CA PRO A 41 -15.85 -7.75 9.25
C PRO A 41 -16.74 -8.36 8.14
N HIS A 42 -17.14 -7.59 7.13
CA HIS A 42 -17.99 -8.07 6.03
C HIS A 42 -17.19 -8.63 4.84
N ILE A 43 -15.85 -8.47 4.81
CA ILE A 43 -15.02 -8.98 3.71
C ILE A 43 -15.26 -10.49 3.51
N HIS A 44 -15.24 -10.94 2.25
CA HIS A 44 -15.53 -12.33 1.85
C HIS A 44 -16.96 -12.82 2.18
N THR A 45 -17.90 -11.92 2.41
CA THR A 45 -19.33 -12.24 2.53
C THR A 45 -20.12 -11.60 1.41
N THR A 46 -21.39 -12.00 1.27
CA THR A 46 -22.33 -11.32 0.36
C THR A 46 -22.77 -9.95 0.88
N ASP A 47 -22.44 -9.61 2.13
CA ASP A 47 -22.73 -8.29 2.69
C ASP A 47 -21.59 -7.29 2.48
N ASP A 48 -20.49 -7.65 1.82
CA ASP A 48 -19.47 -6.70 1.38
C ASP A 48 -20.07 -5.72 0.35
N ASN A 49 -20.45 -4.54 0.82
CA ASN A 49 -21.35 -3.62 0.12
C ASN A 49 -20.88 -2.16 0.23
N ILE A 50 -21.17 -1.37 -0.80
CA ILE A 50 -20.81 0.06 -0.89
C ILE A 50 -21.23 0.89 0.34
N LYS A 51 -22.33 0.52 1.00
CA LYS A 51 -22.83 1.21 2.20
C LYS A 51 -21.83 1.22 3.37
N TYR A 52 -20.85 0.32 3.38
CA TYR A 52 -19.79 0.24 4.40
C TYR A 52 -18.53 1.03 4.03
N LEU A 53 -18.44 1.55 2.80
CA LEU A 53 -17.26 2.27 2.32
C LEU A 53 -17.28 3.74 2.71
N SER A 54 -16.10 4.29 2.99
CA SER A 54 -15.87 5.72 3.09
C SER A 54 -15.18 6.24 1.83
N PHE A 55 -15.90 7.01 1.02
CA PHE A 55 -15.34 7.62 -0.19
C PHE A 55 -14.23 8.64 0.11
N ASP A 56 -14.30 9.31 1.26
CA ASP A 56 -13.23 10.22 1.71
C ASP A 56 -11.93 9.45 1.99
N HIS A 57 -12.03 8.27 2.62
CA HIS A 57 -10.85 7.43 2.88
C HIS A 57 -10.28 6.83 1.59
N MET A 58 -11.15 6.42 0.65
CA MET A 58 -10.73 5.98 -0.69
C MET A 58 -9.99 7.09 -1.45
N LEU A 59 -10.41 8.36 -1.28
CA LEU A 59 -9.72 9.50 -1.89
C LEU A 59 -8.31 9.69 -1.32
N GLU A 60 -8.11 9.51 -0.01
CA GLU A 60 -6.78 9.52 0.60
C GLU A 60 -5.89 8.40 0.03
N HIS A 61 -6.43 7.18 -0.15
CA HIS A 61 -5.72 6.09 -0.81
C HIS A 61 -5.36 6.41 -2.26
N ALA A 62 -6.28 7.01 -3.03
CA ALA A 62 -6.03 7.41 -4.42
C ALA A 62 -4.94 8.50 -4.52
N ARG A 63 -4.93 9.49 -3.62
CA ARG A 63 -3.89 10.53 -3.54
C ARG A 63 -2.51 9.93 -3.25
N MET A 64 -2.45 9.00 -2.31
CA MET A 64 -1.23 8.28 -1.95
C MET A 64 -0.67 7.49 -3.14
N THR A 65 -1.50 6.69 -3.80
CA THR A 65 -1.12 5.90 -4.99
C THR A 65 -0.64 6.80 -6.13
N LEU A 66 -1.35 7.91 -6.39
CA LEU A 66 -0.92 8.88 -7.41
C LEU A 66 0.42 9.51 -7.06
N GLY A 67 0.63 9.88 -5.79
CA GLY A 67 1.89 10.38 -5.29
C GLY A 67 3.04 9.39 -5.49
N LEU A 68 2.84 8.12 -5.14
CA LEU A 68 3.83 7.06 -5.34
C LEU A 68 4.22 6.92 -6.83
N VAL A 69 3.23 6.85 -7.72
CA VAL A 69 3.47 6.71 -9.16
C VAL A 69 4.18 7.94 -9.72
N TYR A 70 3.79 9.14 -9.30
CA TYR A 70 4.42 10.38 -9.76
C TYR A 70 5.88 10.44 -9.30
N GLU A 71 6.15 10.29 -8.01
CA GLU A 71 7.51 10.38 -7.48
C GLU A 71 8.40 9.32 -8.12
N LEU A 72 8.00 8.05 -8.14
CA LEU A 72 8.82 6.99 -8.75
C LEU A 72 8.96 7.11 -10.27
N GLY A 73 7.91 7.58 -10.96
CA GLY A 73 7.91 7.73 -12.42
C GLY A 73 8.84 8.84 -12.91
N PHE A 74 9.13 9.83 -12.06
CA PHE A 74 10.02 10.95 -12.37
C PHE A 74 11.29 10.98 -11.51
N TYR A 75 11.53 9.97 -10.67
CA TYR A 75 12.73 9.85 -9.86
C TYR A 75 13.94 9.48 -10.73
N ASP A 76 15.06 10.20 -10.56
CA ASP A 76 16.33 9.82 -11.17
C ASP A 76 17.07 8.81 -10.29
N PHE A 77 17.06 7.55 -10.72
CA PHE A 77 17.76 6.49 -10.01
C PHE A 77 19.28 6.54 -10.17
N SER A 78 19.82 7.30 -11.13
CA SER A 78 21.26 7.40 -11.36
C SER A 78 21.99 8.18 -10.26
N ASP A 79 21.34 9.17 -9.65
CA ASP A 79 21.85 9.92 -8.49
C ASP A 79 22.00 9.06 -7.23
N SER A 80 21.32 7.91 -7.16
CA SER A 80 21.42 6.97 -6.02
C SER A 80 22.55 5.94 -6.13
N SER A 81 23.32 5.97 -7.23
CA SER A 81 24.39 5.00 -7.48
C SER A 81 25.68 5.24 -6.68
N GLU A 82 25.89 6.43 -6.11
CA GLU A 82 27.03 6.69 -5.23
C GLU A 82 26.88 6.07 -3.83
N ASP A 83 25.64 5.77 -3.39
CA ASP A 83 25.35 5.28 -2.03
C ASP A 83 25.20 3.75 -1.94
N ARG A 84 25.31 3.03 -3.08
CA ARG A 84 25.41 1.56 -3.12
C ARG A 84 26.86 1.11 -3.22
N GLY A 85 27.66 1.48 -2.22
CA GLY A 85 28.93 0.80 -1.96
C GLY A 85 28.66 -0.64 -1.50
N ASP A 86 29.28 -1.60 -2.21
CA ASP A 86 29.44 -3.03 -1.87
C ASP A 86 28.28 -3.73 -1.14
N LEU A 87 27.50 -4.49 -1.91
CA LEU A 87 26.96 -5.78 -1.45
C LEU A 87 27.69 -6.91 -2.17
#